data_AF-A0A7S1RZ68-F1
#
_entry.id   AF-A0A7S1RZ68-F1
#
_cell.length_a   1.000
_cell.length_b   1.000
_cell.length_c   1.000
_cell.angle_alpha   90.00
_cell.angle_beta   90.00
_cell.angle_gamma   90.00
#
_symmetry.space_group_name_H-M   'P 1'
#
loop_
_entity.id
_entity.type
_entity.pdbx_description
1 polymer ?
#
loop_
_entity_poly.entity_id
_entity_poly.type
_entity_poly.pdbx_seq_one_letter_code
_entity_poly.pdbx_strand_id
1 'polypeptide(L)'
;GAGTAARHTRSDIVAWLDQAALGADIHEPDSLPQAFQLLQQRIAFVVEELKSHVREVGGDAECQTPMLAVYPGNGACYRRHYDEGSGIKGGKFSGVPQAYQSLYGERPKRRCTIILYLNPFWREEHGGQLRLFPERGSPAVDDPPGLWQAGDQHWAQSPLAEMTSETQSNARVQGVDVAPLHGRLLVFLCNNENAHEVMPAWRPRLAASWWLCEGGGA
;
A
#
# COMPACT_ATOMS: atom_id res chain seq x y z
N GLY A 1 -33.29 20.76 4.13
CA GLY A 1 -32.04 20.79 3.35
C GLY A 1 -31.19 19.62 3.78
N ALA A 2 -30.95 18.66 2.88
CA ALA A 2 -30.10 17.52 3.17
C ALA A 2 -28.64 17.97 3.09
N GLY A 3 -27.96 18.04 4.24
CA GLY A 3 -26.53 18.29 4.30
C GLY A 3 -25.79 17.15 3.60
N THR A 4 -24.98 17.49 2.59
CA THR A 4 -24.05 16.57 1.94
C THR A 4 -23.03 16.12 2.99
N ALA A 5 -23.22 14.93 3.57
CA ALA A 5 -22.23 14.29 4.43
C ALA A 5 -20.90 14.21 3.68
N ALA A 6 -19.84 14.79 4.25
CA ALA A 6 -18.50 14.69 3.70
C ALA A 6 -18.16 13.21 3.53
N ARG A 7 -18.10 12.78 2.28
CA ARG A 7 -17.95 11.38 1.90
C ARG A 7 -16.54 10.96 2.32
N HIS A 8 -16.37 10.21 3.42
CA HIS A 8 -15.05 9.79 3.94
C HIS A 8 -14.13 9.24 2.84
N THR A 9 -12.90 9.76 2.74
CA THR A 9 -11.90 9.36 1.73
C THR A 9 -11.37 7.95 1.99
N ARG A 10 -11.25 7.58 3.26
CA ARG A 10 -10.87 6.27 3.79
C ARG A 10 -11.72 5.95 5.03
N SER A 11 -11.96 4.67 5.30
CA SER A 11 -12.80 4.22 6.42
C SER A 11 -12.15 3.11 7.25
N ASP A 12 -10.84 3.09 7.31
CA ASP A 12 -10.05 2.21 8.16
C ASP A 12 -9.66 2.87 9.48
N ILE A 13 -9.29 2.02 10.43
CA ILE A 13 -8.72 2.39 11.72
C ILE A 13 -7.21 2.20 11.59
N VAL A 14 -6.44 3.22 11.95
CA VAL A 14 -4.98 3.18 11.84
C VAL A 14 -4.29 3.33 13.19
N ALA A 15 -3.17 2.65 13.36
CA ALA A 15 -2.25 2.82 14.47
C ALA A 15 -0.81 2.81 13.94
N TRP A 16 0.02 3.72 14.44
CA TRP A 16 1.45 3.71 14.14
C TRP A 16 2.17 2.92 15.22
N LEU A 17 3.07 2.04 14.80
CA LEU A 17 3.88 1.23 15.68
C LEU A 17 5.16 1.98 16.03
N ASP A 18 5.00 3.11 16.73
CA ASP A 18 6.10 3.92 17.26
C ASP A 18 6.48 3.48 18.68
N GLN A 19 7.52 4.11 19.25
CA GLN A 19 8.00 3.78 20.58
C GLN A 19 6.92 3.96 21.67
N ALA A 20 6.02 4.94 21.51
CA ALA A 20 4.94 5.16 22.47
C ALA A 20 3.88 4.04 22.40
N ALA A 21 3.58 3.55 21.19
CA ALA A 21 2.62 2.46 20.98
C ALA A 21 3.18 1.09 21.37
N LEU A 22 4.47 0.86 21.15
CA LEU A 22 5.13 -0.42 21.39
C LEU A 22 5.76 -0.54 22.78
N GLY A 23 6.09 0.58 23.42
CA GLY A 23 6.97 0.61 24.60
C GLY A 23 8.40 0.16 24.30
N ALA A 24 8.78 0.13 23.01
CA ALA A 24 10.01 -0.43 22.48
C ALA A 24 10.39 0.29 21.17
N ASP A 25 11.68 0.36 20.84
CA ASP A 25 12.13 0.98 19.59
C ASP A 25 12.06 -0.04 18.46
N ILE A 26 11.29 0.26 17.40
CA ILE A 26 11.16 -0.61 16.24
C ILE A 26 12.46 -0.75 15.44
N HIS A 27 13.41 0.16 15.63
CA HIS A 27 14.75 0.08 15.05
C HIS A 27 15.74 -0.68 15.94
N GLU A 28 15.35 -1.07 17.17
CA GLU A 28 16.11 -1.94 18.06
C GLU A 28 15.38 -3.28 18.23
N PRO A 29 15.64 -4.27 17.36
CA PRO A 29 14.91 -5.54 17.36
C PRO A 29 14.86 -6.22 18.73
N ASP A 30 15.94 -6.16 19.51
CA ASP A 30 16.01 -6.82 20.83
C ASP A 30 15.02 -6.25 21.85
N SER A 31 14.51 -5.03 21.63
CA SER A 31 13.48 -4.41 22.47
C SER A 31 12.05 -4.86 22.16
N LEU A 32 11.82 -5.48 20.98
CA LEU A 32 10.50 -5.90 20.52
C LEU A 32 10.11 -7.30 21.04
N PRO A 33 8.81 -7.62 21.15
CA PRO A 33 8.37 -9.00 21.36
C PRO A 33 8.92 -9.91 20.24
N GLN A 34 9.34 -11.13 20.59
CA GLN A 34 10.06 -12.05 19.69
C GLN A 34 9.40 -12.22 18.29
N ALA A 35 8.07 -12.27 18.23
CA ALA A 35 7.33 -12.39 16.97
C ALA A 35 7.53 -11.17 16.05
N PHE A 36 7.68 -9.97 16.62
CA PHE A 36 7.95 -8.74 15.89
C PHE A 36 9.43 -8.62 15.50
N GLN A 37 10.36 -9.21 16.27
CA GLN A 37 11.80 -9.17 15.93
C GLN A 37 12.08 -9.79 14.57
N LEU A 38 11.55 -10.99 14.32
CA LEU A 38 11.77 -11.70 13.06
C LEU A 38 11.12 -10.97 11.88
N LEU A 39 9.91 -10.44 12.07
CA LEU A 39 9.24 -9.64 11.06
C LEU A 39 10.06 -8.38 10.75
N GLN A 40 10.51 -7.66 11.78
CA GLN A 40 11.28 -6.43 11.64
C GLN A 40 12.61 -6.69 10.94
N GLN A 41 13.32 -7.77 11.27
CA GLN A 41 14.56 -8.17 10.58
C GLN A 41 14.33 -8.44 9.08
N ARG A 42 13.24 -9.13 8.73
CA ARG A 42 12.89 -9.40 7.33
C ARG A 42 12.54 -8.14 6.56
N ILE A 43 11.77 -7.23 7.18
CA ILE A 43 11.44 -5.95 6.56
C ILE A 43 12.69 -5.09 6.41
N ALA A 44 13.56 -5.02 7.43
CA ALA A 44 14.82 -4.28 7.37
C ALA A 44 15.70 -4.78 6.22
N PHE A 45 15.82 -6.10 6.03
CA PHE A 45 16.52 -6.67 4.88
C PHE A 45 15.92 -6.20 3.55
N VAL A 46 14.59 -6.32 3.37
CA VAL A 46 13.92 -5.86 2.14
C VAL A 46 14.15 -4.36 1.90
N VAL A 47 14.11 -3.54 2.95
CA VAL A 47 14.36 -2.11 2.87
C VAL A 47 15.76 -1.80 2.35
N GLU A 48 16.79 -2.45 2.90
CA GLU A 48 18.17 -2.23 2.46
C GLU A 48 18.43 -2.72 1.03
N GLU A 49 17.81 -3.84 0.64
CA GLU A 49 17.87 -4.33 -0.74
C GLU A 49 17.20 -3.36 -1.71
N LEU A 50 16.05 -2.80 -1.36
CA LEU A 50 15.35 -1.80 -2.17
C LEU A 50 16.18 -0.51 -2.30
N LYS A 51 16.75 -0.02 -1.20
CA LYS A 51 17.63 1.17 -1.19
C LYS A 51 18.88 0.99 -2.05
N SER A 52 19.45 -0.21 -2.04
CA SER A 52 20.70 -0.51 -2.75
C SER A 52 20.50 -0.79 -4.24
N HIS A 53 19.36 -1.39 -4.62
CA HIS A 53 19.16 -1.91 -5.98
C HIS A 53 18.08 -1.20 -6.78
N VAL A 54 17.15 -0.47 -6.15
CA VAL A 54 16.08 0.26 -6.86
C VAL A 54 16.43 1.74 -6.92
N ARG A 55 16.78 2.20 -8.12
CA ARG A 55 17.25 3.57 -8.39
C ARG A 55 16.24 4.63 -7.90
N GLU A 56 14.95 4.39 -8.10
CA GLU A 56 13.87 5.30 -7.73
C GLU A 56 13.66 5.40 -6.22
N VAL A 57 14.12 4.40 -5.46
CA VAL A 57 14.15 4.43 -3.99
C VAL A 57 15.35 5.22 -3.52
N GLY A 58 16.55 4.88 -3.99
CA GLY A 58 17.80 5.56 -3.62
C GLY A 58 18.34 5.16 -2.24
N GLY A 59 19.67 5.15 -2.12
CA GLY A 59 20.36 4.73 -0.89
C GLY A 59 20.18 5.67 0.30
N ASP A 60 19.82 6.93 0.03
CA ASP A 60 19.51 7.97 1.01
C ASP A 60 18.11 7.86 1.61
N ALA A 61 17.27 6.92 1.13
CA ALA A 61 15.90 6.84 1.60
C ALA A 61 15.81 6.40 3.08
N GLU A 62 14.91 7.05 3.80
CA GLU A 62 14.59 6.75 5.19
C GLU A 62 13.28 5.96 5.29
N CYS A 63 13.30 4.85 6.04
CA CYS A 63 12.11 4.04 6.24
C CYS A 63 11.30 4.54 7.43
N GLN A 64 10.03 4.87 7.19
CA GLN A 64 9.11 5.29 8.25
C GLN A 64 8.74 4.14 9.19
N THR A 65 8.31 4.50 10.40
CA THR A 65 7.68 3.55 11.32
C THR A 65 6.44 2.93 10.66
N PRO A 66 6.16 1.63 10.88
CA PRO A 66 5.03 0.99 10.24
C PRO A 66 3.69 1.55 10.72
N MET A 67 2.75 1.66 9.78
CA MET A 67 1.35 1.89 10.05
C MET A 67 0.56 0.59 9.93
N LEU A 68 -0.10 0.18 11.00
CA LEU A 68 -1.12 -0.87 10.97
C LEU A 68 -2.46 -0.26 10.56
N ALA A 69 -3.12 -0.87 9.59
CA ALA A 69 -4.45 -0.49 9.13
C ALA A 69 -5.43 -1.65 9.27
N VAL A 70 -6.61 -1.36 9.84
CA VAL A 70 -7.73 -2.31 9.97
C VAL A 70 -8.95 -1.71 9.30
N TYR A 71 -9.40 -2.35 8.22
CA TYR A 71 -10.70 -2.09 7.60
C TYR A 71 -11.69 -3.02 8.30
N PRO A 72 -12.69 -2.52 9.05
CA PRO A 72 -13.51 -3.35 9.93
C PRO A 72 -14.53 -4.27 9.22
N GLY A 73 -14.55 -4.28 7.88
CA GLY A 73 -15.60 -4.91 7.09
C GLY A 73 -16.71 -3.92 6.72
N ASN A 74 -17.93 -4.41 6.47
CA ASN A 74 -19.12 -3.59 6.15
C ASN A 74 -18.92 -2.60 4.99
N GLY A 75 -18.14 -2.97 3.99
CA GLY A 75 -17.85 -2.14 2.82
C GLY A 75 -16.78 -1.09 3.06
N ALA A 76 -16.01 -1.19 4.16
CA ALA A 76 -14.91 -0.29 4.43
C ALA A 76 -13.90 -0.27 3.26
N CYS A 77 -13.48 0.93 2.85
CA CYS A 77 -12.68 1.13 1.64
C CYS A 77 -11.75 2.35 1.76
N TYR A 78 -10.89 2.52 0.76
CA TYR A 78 -10.09 3.73 0.56
C TYR A 78 -10.19 4.09 -0.91
N ARG A 79 -10.72 5.27 -1.22
CA ARG A 79 -10.80 5.77 -2.60
C ARG A 79 -9.43 5.84 -3.27
N ARG A 80 -9.46 5.82 -4.60
CA ARG A 80 -8.29 6.05 -5.45
C ARG A 80 -7.49 7.26 -5.02
N HIS A 81 -6.20 7.05 -4.77
CA HIS A 81 -5.24 8.06 -4.35
C HIS A 81 -3.83 7.67 -4.79
N TYR A 82 -2.89 8.60 -4.60
CA TYR A 82 -1.45 8.34 -4.67
C TYR A 82 -0.88 8.42 -3.26
N ASP A 83 0.16 7.63 -2.99
CA ASP A 83 0.87 7.67 -1.71
C ASP A 83 1.90 8.80 -1.65
N GLU A 84 2.37 9.28 -2.80
CA GLU A 84 3.15 10.53 -2.86
C GLU A 84 2.29 11.67 -2.31
N GLY A 85 2.67 12.16 -1.13
CA GLY A 85 1.97 13.25 -0.51
C GLY A 85 2.10 14.50 -1.37
N SER A 86 1.03 14.88 -2.07
CA SER A 86 0.93 16.26 -2.56
C SER A 86 1.06 17.17 -1.33
N GLY A 87 2.11 18.00 -1.29
CA GLY A 87 2.44 18.85 -0.16
C GLY A 87 1.27 19.72 0.30
N ILE A 88 0.48 19.23 1.26
CA ILE A 88 -0.47 20.07 2.00
C ILE A 88 0.36 20.90 2.97
N LYS A 89 0.72 22.10 2.53
CA LYS A 89 1.30 23.13 3.40
C LYS A 89 0.32 23.43 4.54
N GLY A 90 0.77 23.24 5.78
CA GLY A 90 0.08 23.75 6.98
C GLY A 90 -1.10 22.93 7.53
N GLY A 91 -1.33 21.70 7.08
CA GLY A 91 -2.37 20.84 7.68
C GLY A 91 -1.88 20.15 8.96
N LYS A 92 -2.57 20.31 10.10
CA LYS A 92 -2.39 19.42 11.27
C LYS A 92 -2.69 17.99 10.83
N PHE A 93 -1.68 17.11 10.86
CA PHE A 93 -1.80 15.78 10.28
C PHE A 93 -2.46 14.81 11.26
N SER A 94 -3.67 14.34 10.96
CA SER A 94 -4.31 13.29 11.74
C SER A 94 -3.53 11.98 11.61
N GLY A 95 -3.07 11.45 12.74
CA GLY A 95 -2.47 10.12 12.84
C GLY A 95 -0.94 10.07 12.74
N VAL A 96 -0.22 11.12 12.33
CA VAL A 96 1.26 11.07 12.31
C VAL A 96 1.80 11.45 13.70
N PRO A 97 2.71 10.67 14.32
CA PRO A 97 3.29 11.02 15.62
C PRO A 97 3.88 12.43 15.63
N GLN A 98 3.68 13.17 16.72
CA GLN A 98 4.14 14.57 16.86
C GLN A 98 5.65 14.70 16.61
N ALA A 99 6.43 13.68 17.01
CA ALA A 99 7.88 13.63 16.79
C ALA A 99 8.25 13.70 15.30
N TYR A 100 7.49 13.03 14.42
CA TYR A 100 7.68 13.11 12.97
C TYR A 100 7.32 14.49 12.40
N GLN A 101 6.31 15.16 12.97
CA GLN A 101 5.92 16.50 12.53
C GLN A 101 6.97 17.55 12.88
N SER A 102 7.63 17.41 14.04
CA SER A 102 8.68 18.33 14.49
C SER A 102 10.01 18.16 13.77
N LEU A 103 10.34 16.96 13.27
CA LEU A 103 11.63 16.66 12.65
C LEU A 103 11.75 17.17 11.21
N TYR A 104 10.67 17.16 10.42
CA TYR A 104 10.75 17.41 8.98
C TYR A 104 10.07 18.69 8.49
N GLY A 105 9.23 19.36 9.31
CA GLY A 105 8.51 20.59 8.93
C GLY A 105 7.39 20.40 7.88
N GLU A 106 7.61 19.55 6.87
CA GLU A 106 6.67 19.04 5.88
C GLU A 106 6.75 17.49 5.84
N ARG A 107 5.77 16.82 5.22
CA ARG A 107 5.87 15.35 5.05
C ARG A 107 6.97 15.05 4.04
N PRO A 108 7.97 14.21 4.37
CA PRO A 108 8.97 13.83 3.39
C PRO A 108 8.29 13.08 2.25
N LYS A 109 8.74 13.35 1.03
CA LYS A 109 8.17 12.74 -0.17
C LYS A 109 8.40 11.23 -0.10
N ARG A 110 7.32 10.46 -0.19
CA ARG A 110 7.39 8.99 -0.25
C ARG A 110 7.85 8.58 -1.64
N ARG A 111 8.87 7.73 -1.70
CA ARG A 111 9.42 7.15 -2.94
C ARG A 111 8.88 5.75 -3.20
N CYS A 112 8.63 4.97 -2.13
CA CYS A 112 8.17 3.60 -2.24
C CYS A 112 7.24 3.21 -1.09
N THR A 113 6.23 2.40 -1.40
CA THR A 113 5.30 1.81 -0.44
C THR A 113 5.54 0.30 -0.36
N ILE A 114 5.61 -0.21 0.87
CA ILE A 114 5.68 -1.63 1.18
C ILE A 114 4.45 -1.98 2.02
N ILE A 115 3.68 -2.98 1.61
CA ILE A 115 2.48 -3.45 2.32
C ILE A 115 2.60 -4.94 2.60
N LEU A 116 2.50 -5.33 3.87
CA LEU A 116 2.33 -6.72 4.29
C LEU A 116 0.87 -6.98 4.65
N TYR A 117 0.25 -7.94 3.97
CA TYR A 117 -1.13 -8.35 4.25
C TYR A 117 -1.19 -9.44 5.32
N LEU A 118 -2.17 -9.32 6.23
CA LEU A 118 -2.29 -10.15 7.43
C LEU A 118 -3.65 -10.88 7.50
N ASN A 119 -4.22 -11.28 6.36
CA ASN A 119 -5.59 -11.81 6.27
C ASN A 119 -5.63 -13.32 6.01
N PRO A 120 -5.58 -14.17 7.05
CA PRO A 120 -5.64 -15.61 6.86
C PRO A 120 -7.01 -16.03 6.33
N PHE A 121 -7.04 -17.06 5.48
CA PHE A 121 -8.27 -17.62 4.91
C PHE A 121 -9.12 -16.61 4.13
N TRP A 122 -8.50 -15.58 3.54
CA TRP A 122 -9.19 -14.66 2.66
C TRP A 122 -9.81 -15.40 1.46
N ARG A 123 -10.97 -14.94 1.01
CA ARG A 123 -11.73 -15.43 -0.14
C ARG A 123 -12.20 -14.25 -0.98
N GLU A 124 -12.43 -14.45 -2.27
CA GLU A 124 -12.86 -13.37 -3.18
C GLU A 124 -14.10 -12.61 -2.70
N GLU A 125 -15.08 -13.32 -2.14
CA GLU A 125 -16.30 -12.77 -1.56
C GLU A 125 -16.07 -11.81 -0.38
N HIS A 126 -14.91 -11.87 0.28
CA HIS A 126 -14.56 -10.95 1.37
C HIS A 126 -14.22 -9.54 0.84
N GLY A 127 -13.93 -9.39 -0.45
CA GLY A 127 -13.52 -8.13 -1.05
C GLY A 127 -12.19 -7.61 -0.47
N GLY A 128 -12.01 -6.28 -0.48
CA GLY A 128 -10.81 -5.67 0.11
C GLY A 128 -9.54 -5.80 -0.72
N GLN A 129 -9.63 -6.19 -2.00
CA GLN A 129 -8.50 -6.13 -2.92
C GLN A 129 -7.93 -4.71 -2.96
N LEU A 130 -6.61 -4.60 -3.14
CA LEU A 130 -6.00 -3.34 -3.52
C LEU A 130 -5.96 -3.30 -5.05
N ARG A 131 -6.62 -2.31 -5.65
CA ARG A 131 -6.60 -2.09 -7.09
C ARG A 131 -5.56 -1.05 -7.44
N LEU A 132 -4.53 -1.44 -8.19
CA LEU A 132 -3.49 -0.57 -8.73
C LEU A 132 -3.87 -0.09 -10.13
N PHE A 133 -3.49 1.15 -10.45
CA PHE A 133 -3.63 1.74 -11.79
C PHE A 133 -2.25 2.23 -12.26
N PRO A 134 -1.39 1.34 -12.80
CA PRO A 134 -0.11 1.74 -13.36
C PRO A 134 -0.35 2.62 -14.60
N GLU A 135 0.24 3.82 -14.65
CA GLU A 135 0.05 4.74 -15.78
C GLU A 135 0.73 4.27 -17.07
N ARG A 136 1.83 3.49 -16.95
CA ARG A 136 2.41 2.75 -18.07
C ARG A 136 1.78 1.37 -18.01
N GLY A 137 1.15 0.93 -19.11
CA GLY A 137 0.46 -0.36 -19.25
C GLY A 137 1.35 -1.60 -19.10
N SER A 138 2.15 -1.68 -18.04
CA SER A 138 2.90 -2.84 -17.63
C SER A 138 1.90 -3.97 -17.40
N PRO A 139 2.01 -5.09 -18.15
CA PRO A 139 1.19 -6.25 -17.89
C PRO A 139 1.41 -6.65 -16.42
N ALA A 140 0.32 -6.99 -15.74
CA ALA A 140 0.36 -7.50 -14.38
C ALA A 140 1.42 -8.60 -14.28
N VAL A 141 2.23 -8.58 -13.23
CA VAL A 141 3.00 -9.76 -12.86
C VAL A 141 1.97 -10.79 -12.45
N ASP A 142 1.66 -11.70 -13.36
CA ASP A 142 0.86 -12.89 -13.08
C ASP A 142 1.44 -13.56 -11.84
N ASP A 143 0.59 -13.85 -10.83
CA ASP A 143 0.94 -14.82 -9.80
C ASP A 143 1.52 -16.05 -10.54
N PRO A 144 2.71 -16.58 -10.17
CA PRO A 144 3.34 -17.66 -10.92
C PRO A 144 2.33 -18.82 -11.08
N PRO A 145 1.98 -19.20 -12.32
CA PRO A 145 0.98 -20.23 -12.55
C PRO A 145 1.58 -21.56 -12.11
N GLY A 146 1.23 -22.02 -10.91
CA GLY A 146 1.74 -23.29 -10.40
C GLY A 146 1.44 -23.67 -8.95
N LEU A 147 0.92 -22.77 -8.11
CA LEU A 147 0.71 -23.06 -6.68
C LEU A 147 -0.75 -23.33 -6.24
N TRP A 148 -1.71 -23.29 -7.16
CA TRP A 148 -3.09 -23.71 -6.88
C TRP A 148 -3.58 -24.62 -8.00
N GLN A 149 -3.96 -25.85 -7.63
CA GLN A 149 -4.32 -26.91 -8.56
C GLN A 149 -5.51 -26.49 -9.44
N ALA A 150 -5.39 -26.86 -10.71
CA ALA A 150 -6.33 -26.55 -11.78
C ALA A 150 -7.77 -27.01 -11.46
N GLY A 151 -8.66 -26.03 -11.40
CA GLY A 151 -10.10 -26.19 -11.41
C GLY A 151 -10.68 -24.77 -11.47
N ASP A 152 -11.16 -24.37 -12.64
CA ASP A 152 -11.85 -23.11 -12.96
C ASP A 152 -11.05 -22.08 -13.77
N GLN A 153 -10.62 -22.48 -14.98
CA GLN A 153 -10.24 -21.54 -16.04
C GLN A 153 -11.45 -21.18 -16.90
N HIS A 154 -12.03 -19.99 -16.70
CA HIS A 154 -13.18 -19.54 -17.50
C HIS A 154 -13.15 -18.03 -17.82
N TRP A 155 -11.99 -17.45 -18.18
CA TRP A 155 -11.95 -16.04 -18.61
C TRP A 155 -11.25 -15.71 -19.94
N ALA A 156 -10.83 -16.69 -20.74
CA ALA A 156 -10.17 -16.39 -22.01
C ALA A 156 -10.96 -16.85 -23.24
N GLN A 157 -12.09 -16.18 -23.58
CA GLN A 157 -12.58 -16.11 -24.96
C GLN A 157 -13.39 -14.82 -25.21
N SER A 158 -12.81 -13.85 -25.91
CA SER A 158 -13.50 -13.10 -26.98
C SER A 158 -12.48 -12.29 -27.81
N PRO A 159 -12.69 -12.14 -29.14
CA PRO A 159 -11.61 -12.00 -30.11
C PRO A 159 -11.11 -10.57 -30.29
N LEU A 160 -9.82 -10.46 -30.62
CA LEU A 160 -9.17 -9.27 -31.17
C LEU A 160 -9.97 -8.75 -32.38
N ALA A 161 -10.75 -7.70 -32.19
CA ALA A 161 -11.29 -6.88 -33.26
C ALA A 161 -10.27 -5.76 -33.56
N GLU A 162 -10.01 -5.56 -34.84
CA GLU A 162 -9.04 -4.62 -35.42
C GLU A 162 -9.18 -3.20 -34.83
N MET A 163 -8.12 -2.72 -34.18
CA MET A 163 -8.04 -1.40 -33.55
C MET A 163 -7.76 -0.31 -34.59
N THR A 164 -8.75 0.55 -34.87
CA THR A 164 -8.56 1.82 -35.57
C THR A 164 -7.98 2.90 -34.64
N SER A 165 -7.16 3.81 -35.17
CA SER A 165 -6.42 4.84 -34.44
C SER A 165 -7.27 5.85 -33.64
N GLU A 166 -8.58 5.92 -33.86
CA GLU A 166 -9.47 6.88 -33.19
C GLU A 166 -10.01 6.39 -31.82
N THR A 167 -9.78 5.13 -31.43
CA THR A 167 -10.28 4.58 -30.15
C THR A 167 -9.32 4.75 -28.97
N GLN A 168 -8.12 5.31 -29.18
CA GLN A 168 -7.09 5.46 -28.13
C GLN A 168 -7.48 6.40 -26.97
N SER A 169 -8.49 7.26 -27.12
CA SER A 169 -8.84 8.28 -26.12
C SER A 169 -9.79 7.83 -25.00
N ASN A 170 -10.29 6.58 -25.02
CA ASN A 170 -11.30 6.11 -24.06
C ASN A 170 -11.06 4.71 -23.46
N ALA A 171 -9.88 4.12 -23.66
CA ALA A 171 -9.50 2.92 -22.92
C ALA A 171 -9.34 3.31 -21.44
N ARG A 172 -10.36 3.03 -20.62
CA ARG A 172 -10.23 3.09 -19.16
C ARG A 172 -9.00 2.28 -18.79
N VAL A 173 -8.00 2.92 -18.17
CA VAL A 173 -6.82 2.23 -17.63
C VAL A 173 -7.32 1.03 -16.82
N GLN A 174 -7.02 -0.18 -17.29
CA GLN A 174 -7.45 -1.41 -16.64
C GLN A 174 -6.59 -1.56 -15.38
N GLY A 175 -7.22 -1.44 -14.21
CA GLY A 175 -6.53 -1.63 -12.95
C GLY A 175 -6.20 -3.10 -12.70
N VAL A 176 -5.17 -3.36 -11.90
CA VAL A 176 -4.75 -4.69 -11.46
C VAL A 176 -5.18 -4.90 -10.01
N ASP A 177 -5.93 -5.98 -9.75
CA ASP A 177 -6.42 -6.32 -8.42
C ASP A 177 -5.44 -7.24 -7.69
N VAL A 178 -4.97 -6.80 -6.52
CA VAL A 178 -4.11 -7.60 -5.65
C VAL A 178 -4.92 -8.10 -4.47
N ALA A 179 -5.13 -9.42 -4.40
CA ALA A 179 -5.76 -10.06 -3.25
C ALA A 179 -4.90 -9.85 -1.99
N PRO A 180 -5.51 -9.48 -0.84
CA PRO A 180 -4.78 -9.14 0.38
C PRO A 180 -4.45 -10.41 1.20
N LEU A 181 -3.82 -11.40 0.58
CA LEU A 181 -3.56 -12.72 1.18
C LEU A 181 -2.58 -12.64 2.36
N HIS A 182 -2.80 -13.42 3.42
CA HIS A 182 -1.85 -13.50 4.54
C HIS A 182 -0.42 -13.80 4.08
N GLY A 183 0.54 -13.00 4.54
CA GLY A 183 1.95 -13.15 4.22
C GLY A 183 2.38 -12.58 2.87
N ARG A 184 1.45 -12.09 2.04
CA ARG A 184 1.79 -11.40 0.78
C ARG A 184 2.39 -10.03 1.08
N LEU A 185 3.60 -9.81 0.58
CA LEU A 185 4.27 -8.52 0.55
C LEU A 185 4.05 -7.87 -0.82
N LEU A 186 3.47 -6.68 -0.86
CA LEU A 186 3.30 -5.86 -2.05
C LEU A 186 4.23 -4.65 -1.95
N VAL A 187 4.96 -4.35 -3.02
CA VAL A 187 5.85 -3.19 -3.12
C VAL A 187 5.54 -2.44 -4.41
N PHE A 188 5.41 -1.11 -4.35
CA PHE A 188 5.25 -0.27 -5.53
C PHE A 188 5.85 1.12 -5.32
N LEU A 189 6.28 1.76 -6.42
CA LEU A 189 6.84 3.10 -6.41
C LEU A 189 5.73 4.14 -6.25
N CYS A 190 6.01 5.21 -5.50
CA CYS A 190 5.04 6.25 -5.21
C CYS A 190 4.93 7.35 -6.28
N ASN A 191 5.80 7.32 -7.32
CA ASN A 191 6.13 8.36 -8.30
C ASN A 191 4.99 8.93 -9.17
N ASN A 192 3.80 9.19 -8.62
CA ASN A 192 2.56 9.55 -9.31
C ASN A 192 2.16 8.62 -10.47
N GLU A 193 2.82 7.48 -10.67
CA GLU A 193 2.48 6.50 -11.72
C GLU A 193 1.65 5.32 -11.17
N ASN A 194 1.44 5.22 -9.84
CA ASN A 194 0.74 4.11 -9.19
C ASN A 194 -0.42 4.59 -8.31
N ALA A 195 -1.46 5.14 -8.96
CA ALA A 195 -2.72 5.37 -8.27
C ALA A 195 -3.29 4.05 -7.77
N HIS A 196 -3.89 4.03 -6.60
CA HIS A 196 -4.48 2.82 -6.06
C HIS A 196 -5.65 3.08 -5.13
N GLU A 197 -6.53 2.10 -5.00
CA GLU A 197 -7.67 2.11 -4.10
C GLU A 197 -7.79 0.79 -3.34
N VAL A 198 -8.34 0.83 -2.14
CA VAL A 198 -8.78 -0.37 -1.44
C VAL A 198 -10.26 -0.56 -1.74
N MET A 199 -10.57 -1.63 -2.46
CA MET A 199 -11.94 -2.02 -2.78
C MET A 199 -12.73 -2.32 -1.48
N PRO A 200 -14.07 -2.25 -1.50
CA PRO A 200 -14.88 -2.53 -0.32
C PRO A 200 -14.53 -3.88 0.33
N ALA A 201 -14.16 -3.85 1.61
CA ALA A 201 -13.93 -5.03 2.43
C ALA A 201 -15.20 -5.38 3.20
N TRP A 202 -15.67 -6.62 3.09
CA TRP A 202 -16.87 -7.11 3.77
C TRP A 202 -16.56 -7.94 5.02
N ARG A 203 -15.29 -8.28 5.21
CA ARG A 203 -14.72 -8.85 6.44
C ARG A 203 -13.58 -7.97 6.96
N PRO A 204 -13.14 -8.13 8.22
CA PRO A 204 -11.94 -7.47 8.71
C PRO A 204 -10.75 -7.69 7.78
N ARG A 205 -10.10 -6.61 7.36
CA ARG A 205 -8.90 -6.60 6.50
C ARG A 205 -7.78 -5.83 7.18
N LEU A 206 -6.68 -6.51 7.43
CA LEU A 206 -5.49 -6.04 8.11
C LEU A 206 -4.31 -5.93 7.15
N ALA A 207 -3.56 -4.85 7.28
CA ALA A 207 -2.29 -4.63 6.58
C ALA A 207 -1.34 -3.80 7.44
N ALA A 208 -0.04 -4.11 7.37
CA ALA A 208 1.02 -3.24 7.88
C ALA A 208 1.72 -2.58 6.69
N SER A 209 1.93 -1.26 6.75
CA SER A 209 2.55 -0.49 5.67
C SER A 209 3.79 0.24 6.16
N TRP A 210 4.84 0.22 5.35
CA TRP A 210 6.05 1.02 5.50
C TRP A 210 6.20 1.91 4.27
N TRP A 211 6.81 3.08 4.44
CA TRP A 211 7.17 3.95 3.33
C TRP A 211 8.65 4.29 3.39
N LEU A 212 9.31 4.21 2.24
CA LEU A 212 10.64 4.76 2.05
C LEU A 212 10.47 6.18 1.54
N CYS A 213 10.98 7.14 2.30
CA CYS A 213 10.87 8.56 2.02
C CYS A 213 12.21 9.14 1.58
N GLU A 214 12.17 10.29 0.92
CA GLU A 214 13.36 11.12 0.72
C GLU A 214 14.07 11.34 2.06
N GLY A 215 15.37 11.02 2.10
CA GLY A 215 16.18 11.28 3.27
C GLY A 215 16.28 12.78 3.53
N GLY A 216 16.24 13.16 4.80
CA GLY A 216 16.54 14.52 5.20
C GLY A 216 18.05 14.74 5.04
N GLY A 217 18.49 15.13 3.85
CA GLY A 217 19.88 15.54 3.65
C GLY A 217 20.26 16.58 4.69
N ALA A 218 21.26 16.26 5.52
CA ALA A 218 21.98 17.24 6.32
C ALA A 218 22.86 18.12 5.42
#